data_AF-A0AAV7PRJ4-F1
#
_entry.id   AF-A0AAV7PRJ4-F1
#
_cell.length_a   1.000
_cell.length_b   1.000
_cell.length_c   1.000
_cell.angle_alpha   90.00
_cell.angle_beta   90.00
_cell.angle_gamma   90.00
#
_symmetry.space_group_name_H-M   'P 1'
#
loop_
_entity.id
_entity.type
_entity.pdbx_description
1 polymer ?
#
loop_
_entity_poly.entity_id
_entity_poly.type
_entity_poly.pdbx_seq_one_letter_code
_entity_poly.pdbx_strand_id
1 'polypeptide(L)'
;TRSQNVGTTGNSSTYVHFTNDISDGEKKSTCERAKVVSEWYKRQGITIAPEEVPTIVFLGSGGGLTAALAILATLEEMKTQGLLDGFMYIFGCSGSTWGMTVLYDKGDWVSKLETLNEDFCNRIANPFFDAANALVKLIEASKHEDYSMTDVWCATTINMSLKEYNEHTMSSWSPIVENGSVPYPSFSAVDIMRLRNSTFTDPDIYFENTVPWSGYSPNGPFVTTSYFRSSFEDGDLVKREDEPNLCYLQALWGSVFANKPEAIANALGAFALVIIDPNGNIAAPLADMSLLPDGTALDPLLAKLNSILYLEGDELNSTLQDILNTTPGNEDKASYNVTKMITSNWFTFDNATKQIAVTLLSTLLTLESI
;
A
#
# COMPACT_ATOMS: atom_id res chain seq x y z
N THR A 1 23.18 5.70 24.45
CA THR A 1 24.65 5.62 24.48
C THR A 1 25.09 4.17 24.56
N ARG A 2 25.27 3.53 23.41
CA ARG A 2 26.00 2.26 23.29
C ARG A 2 27.12 2.51 22.29
N SER A 3 28.35 2.30 22.73
CA SER A 3 29.57 2.72 22.06
C SER A 3 29.75 2.06 20.70
N GLN A 4 30.11 2.88 19.71
CA GLN A 4 30.72 2.43 18.47
C GLN A 4 32.00 1.64 18.81
N ASN A 5 32.01 0.35 18.47
CA ASN A 5 33.25 -0.39 18.27
C ASN A 5 33.49 -0.46 16.77
N VAL A 6 34.29 0.49 16.29
CA VAL A 6 34.95 0.40 14.99
C VAL A 6 36.11 -0.58 15.17
N GLY A 7 36.02 -1.74 14.52
CA GLY A 7 37.05 -2.77 14.61
C GLY A 7 36.87 -3.90 13.60
N THR A 8 37.68 -3.82 12.54
CA THR A 8 38.18 -4.92 11.69
C THR A 8 37.19 -5.72 10.84
N THR A 9 37.21 -5.40 9.54
CA THR A 9 37.12 -6.31 8.38
C THR A 9 36.73 -7.76 8.69
N GLY A 10 35.46 -7.98 8.99
CA GLY A 10 34.78 -9.27 8.85
C GLY A 10 33.89 -9.19 7.63
N ASN A 11 33.82 -10.27 6.83
CA ASN A 11 32.98 -10.41 5.64
C ASN A 11 31.68 -9.60 5.78
N SER A 12 31.50 -8.57 4.95
CA SER A 12 30.20 -7.90 4.87
C SER A 12 29.19 -8.97 4.47
N SER A 13 28.17 -9.20 5.29
CA SER A 13 27.08 -10.04 4.82
C SER A 13 26.53 -9.39 3.55
N THR A 14 26.38 -10.17 2.48
CA THR A 14 26.02 -9.65 1.14
C THR A 14 24.61 -9.07 1.07
N TYR A 15 23.83 -9.19 2.15
CA TYR A 15 22.38 -9.01 2.13
C TYR A 15 21.91 -7.85 3.01
N VAL A 16 22.62 -7.57 4.12
CA VAL A 16 22.30 -6.50 5.06
C VAL A 16 23.45 -5.50 5.10
N HIS A 17 23.16 -4.26 4.72
CA HIS A 17 24.11 -3.17 4.60
C HIS A 17 24.05 -2.30 5.85
N PHE A 18 25.14 -2.28 6.62
CA PHE A 18 25.35 -1.38 7.75
C PHE A 18 26.24 -0.24 7.31
N THR A 19 25.65 0.81 6.75
CA THR A 19 26.38 1.95 6.19
C THR A 19 25.60 3.24 6.42
N ASN A 20 26.33 4.36 6.52
CA ASN A 20 25.76 5.72 6.58
C ASN A 20 25.83 6.41 5.21
N ASP A 21 26.17 5.66 4.16
CA ASP A 21 26.30 6.13 2.79
C ASP A 21 25.15 5.61 1.94
N ILE A 22 24.88 6.25 0.81
CA ILE A 22 23.85 5.83 -0.15
C ILE A 22 24.33 4.65 -1.00
N SER A 23 23.38 3.96 -1.64
CA SER A 23 23.68 2.80 -2.48
C SER A 23 24.51 3.17 -3.72
N ASP A 24 25.24 2.21 -4.27
CA ASP A 24 25.99 2.43 -5.52
C ASP A 24 25.08 2.79 -6.70
N GLY A 25 23.86 2.24 -6.73
CA GLY A 25 22.83 2.60 -7.71
C GLY A 25 22.38 4.06 -7.58
N GLU A 26 22.23 4.54 -6.36
CA GLU A 26 21.88 5.94 -6.06
C GLU A 26 23.02 6.90 -6.41
N LYS A 27 24.27 6.55 -6.07
CA LYS A 27 25.45 7.33 -6.45
C LYS A 27 25.56 7.48 -7.96
N LYS A 28 25.35 6.38 -8.69
CA LYS A 28 25.36 6.36 -10.15
C LYS A 28 24.23 7.21 -10.72
N SER A 29 23.01 7.03 -10.22
CA SER A 29 21.83 7.81 -10.62
C SER A 29 22.06 9.30 -10.46
N THR A 30 22.49 9.73 -9.28
CA THR A 30 22.68 11.14 -8.92
C THR A 30 23.83 11.78 -9.69
N CYS A 31 24.92 11.03 -9.93
CA CYS A 31 26.03 11.47 -10.79
C CYS A 31 25.58 11.72 -12.24
N GLU A 32 24.81 10.81 -12.83
CA GLU A 32 24.28 10.99 -14.19
C GLU A 32 23.21 12.10 -14.24
N ARG A 33 22.32 12.14 -13.25
CA ARG A 33 21.26 13.15 -13.14
C ARG A 33 21.84 14.55 -12.96
N ALA A 34 22.96 14.70 -12.25
CA ALA A 34 23.63 15.99 -12.09
C ALA A 34 24.00 16.65 -13.42
N LYS A 35 24.30 15.86 -14.46
CA LYS A 35 24.55 16.37 -15.82
C LYS A 35 23.28 16.95 -16.45
N VAL A 36 22.15 16.28 -16.25
CA VAL A 36 20.82 16.75 -16.70
C VAL A 36 20.44 18.05 -15.99
N VAL A 37 20.62 18.10 -14.67
CA VAL A 37 20.35 19.29 -13.84
C VAL A 37 21.27 20.46 -14.23
N SER A 38 22.55 20.20 -14.50
CA SER A 38 23.52 21.19 -14.98
C SER A 38 23.08 21.80 -16.32
N GLU A 39 22.67 20.97 -17.28
CA GLU A 39 22.15 21.45 -18.57
C GLU A 39 20.81 22.19 -18.40
N TRP A 40 19.97 21.80 -17.44
CA TRP A 40 18.78 22.55 -17.08
C TRP A 40 19.12 23.96 -16.57
N TYR A 41 20.06 24.09 -15.62
CA TYR A 41 20.54 25.40 -15.13
C TYR A 41 21.05 26.29 -16.24
N LYS A 42 21.78 25.71 -17.19
CA LYS A 42 22.29 26.43 -18.37
C LYS A 42 21.16 26.99 -19.22
N ARG A 43 20.05 26.26 -19.40
CA ARG A 43 18.84 26.77 -20.05
C ARG A 43 18.18 27.91 -19.27
N GLN A 44 18.35 27.94 -17.95
CA GLN A 44 17.93 29.04 -17.07
C GLN A 44 18.92 30.23 -17.05
N GLY A 45 20.01 30.18 -17.82
CA GLY A 45 21.04 31.24 -17.87
C GLY A 45 22.10 31.14 -16.78
N ILE A 46 22.19 30.02 -16.06
CA ILE A 46 23.16 29.79 -14.99
C ILE A 46 24.14 28.70 -15.45
N THR A 47 25.44 29.01 -15.51
CA THR A 47 26.47 28.01 -15.81
C THR A 47 27.04 27.47 -14.51
N ILE A 48 26.92 26.17 -14.29
CA ILE A 48 27.38 25.45 -13.11
C ILE A 48 27.93 24.10 -13.56
N ALA A 49 28.96 23.58 -12.91
CA ALA A 49 29.47 22.24 -13.22
C ALA A 49 28.53 21.17 -12.63
N PRO A 50 28.41 19.96 -13.23
CA PRO A 50 27.62 18.87 -12.67
C PRO A 50 27.94 18.56 -11.20
N GLU A 51 29.20 18.64 -10.80
CA GLU A 51 29.65 18.35 -9.43
C GLU A 51 29.24 19.43 -8.41
N GLU A 52 28.79 20.59 -8.91
CA GLU A 52 28.43 21.76 -8.10
C GLU A 52 26.91 21.99 -8.05
N VAL A 53 26.11 21.25 -8.83
CA VAL A 53 24.66 21.47 -8.87
C VAL A 53 24.03 21.25 -7.49
N PRO A 54 23.19 22.17 -7.00
CA PRO A 54 22.49 21.96 -5.75
C PRO A 54 21.47 20.83 -5.91
N THR A 55 21.31 20.04 -4.85
CA THR A 55 20.27 19.00 -4.81
C THR A 55 18.91 19.65 -4.57
N ILE A 56 18.04 19.62 -5.58
CA ILE A 56 16.63 20.01 -5.47
C ILE A 56 15.78 18.74 -5.37
N VAL A 57 14.88 18.71 -4.38
CA VAL A 57 14.00 17.56 -4.11
C VAL A 57 12.55 17.98 -4.31
N PHE A 58 11.79 17.17 -5.04
CA PHE A 58 10.34 17.23 -5.05
C PHE A 58 9.78 16.37 -3.90
N LEU A 59 8.89 16.92 -3.09
CA LEU A 59 8.32 16.25 -1.92
C LEU A 59 6.80 16.09 -2.09
N GLY A 60 6.35 14.85 -2.29
CA GLY A 60 4.95 14.46 -2.34
C GLY A 60 4.41 14.04 -0.97
N SER A 61 3.36 14.70 -0.50
CA SER A 61 2.73 14.39 0.78
C SER A 61 1.75 13.22 0.70
N GLY A 62 1.36 12.70 1.86
CA GLY A 62 0.24 11.77 1.97
C GLY A 62 -1.11 12.42 1.66
N GLY A 63 -2.11 11.57 1.41
CA GLY A 63 -3.48 12.02 1.10
C GLY A 63 -4.27 11.06 0.21
N GLY A 64 -3.97 9.75 0.28
CA GLY A 64 -4.64 8.71 -0.52
C GLY A 64 -4.66 9.02 -2.02
N LEU A 65 -5.79 8.72 -2.67
CA LEU A 65 -5.94 8.88 -4.12
C LEU A 65 -5.81 10.35 -4.58
N THR A 66 -6.22 11.30 -3.73
CA THR A 66 -6.05 12.73 -4.02
C THR A 66 -4.57 13.09 -4.15
N ALA A 67 -3.72 12.61 -3.25
CA ALA A 67 -2.28 12.84 -3.33
C ALA A 67 -1.63 12.11 -4.53
N ALA A 68 -2.14 10.93 -4.89
CA ALA A 68 -1.70 10.19 -6.07
C ALA A 68 -1.99 10.97 -7.38
N LEU A 69 -3.19 11.54 -7.50
CA LEU A 69 -3.56 12.41 -8.63
C LEU A 69 -2.77 13.71 -8.63
N ALA A 70 -2.62 14.33 -7.46
CA ALA A 70 -1.94 15.62 -7.33
C ALA A 70 -0.47 15.54 -7.73
N ILE A 71 0.28 14.49 -7.33
CA ILE A 71 1.68 14.35 -7.71
C ILE A 71 1.85 14.18 -9.22
N LEU A 72 1.00 13.35 -9.85
CA LEU A 72 1.00 13.10 -11.28
C LEU A 72 0.74 14.39 -12.07
N ALA A 73 -0.32 15.11 -11.73
CA ALA A 73 -0.66 16.38 -12.38
C ALA A 73 0.39 17.47 -12.13
N THR A 74 0.96 17.52 -10.93
CA THR A 74 2.01 18.51 -10.60
C THR A 74 3.28 18.24 -11.40
N LEU A 75 3.70 16.99 -11.52
CA LEU A 75 4.89 16.64 -12.30
C LEU A 75 4.69 16.90 -13.80
N GLU A 76 3.47 16.69 -14.32
CA GLU A 76 3.10 17.06 -15.69
C GLU A 76 3.24 18.56 -15.92
N GLU A 77 2.68 19.38 -15.03
CA GLU A 77 2.82 20.84 -15.13
C GLU A 77 4.29 21.27 -14.99
N MET A 78 5.06 20.67 -14.08
CA MET A 78 6.49 20.93 -13.94
C MET A 78 7.28 20.57 -15.21
N LYS A 79 6.87 19.52 -15.93
CA LYS A 79 7.44 19.18 -17.25
C LYS A 79 7.09 20.26 -18.28
N THR A 80 5.83 20.69 -18.34
CA THR A 80 5.34 21.74 -19.25
C THR A 80 6.07 23.07 -19.04
N GLN A 81 6.32 23.44 -17.78
CA GLN A 81 7.08 24.63 -17.41
C GLN A 81 8.60 24.46 -17.56
N GLY A 82 9.06 23.27 -17.97
CA GLY A 82 10.48 22.96 -18.13
C GLY A 82 11.25 22.95 -16.81
N LEU A 83 10.60 22.70 -15.67
CA LEU A 83 11.18 22.67 -14.33
C LEU A 83 11.56 21.26 -13.86
N LEU A 84 10.95 20.21 -14.44
CA LEU A 84 11.13 18.81 -13.99
C LEU A 84 12.60 18.36 -13.99
N ASP A 85 13.39 18.79 -14.98
CA ASP A 85 14.81 18.43 -15.09
C ASP A 85 15.68 19.00 -13.97
N GLY A 86 15.20 20.00 -13.24
CA GLY A 86 15.90 20.56 -12.08
C GLY A 86 15.89 19.65 -10.85
N PHE A 87 14.97 18.68 -10.77
CA PHE A 87 14.87 17.79 -9.61
C PHE A 87 15.91 16.66 -9.69
N MET A 88 16.66 16.52 -8.60
CA MET A 88 17.55 15.38 -8.36
C MET A 88 16.75 14.18 -7.83
N TYR A 89 15.80 14.44 -6.93
CA TYR A 89 15.01 13.42 -6.25
C TYR A 89 13.51 13.71 -6.30
N ILE A 90 12.71 12.65 -6.28
CA ILE A 90 11.27 12.70 -5.96
C ILE A 90 11.03 11.82 -4.74
N PHE A 91 10.57 12.42 -3.66
CA PHE A 91 10.29 11.76 -2.39
C PHE A 91 8.78 11.70 -2.19
N GLY A 92 8.27 10.58 -1.69
CA GLY A 92 6.84 10.42 -1.45
C GLY A 92 6.53 9.63 -0.18
N CYS A 93 5.40 9.96 0.44
CA CYS A 93 4.79 9.16 1.49
C CYS A 93 3.30 8.93 1.20
N SER A 94 2.76 7.80 1.68
CA SER A 94 1.34 7.44 1.51
C SER A 94 0.85 7.64 0.07
N GLY A 95 -0.26 8.33 -0.16
CA GLY A 95 -0.87 8.48 -1.49
C GLY A 95 0.06 8.94 -2.61
N SER A 96 1.04 9.81 -2.36
CA SER A 96 2.03 10.19 -3.39
C SER A 96 2.87 9.00 -3.87
N THR A 97 3.13 8.01 -3.01
CA THR A 97 3.84 6.78 -3.42
C THR A 97 3.05 6.00 -4.47
N TRP A 98 1.72 6.03 -4.41
CA TRP A 98 0.87 5.37 -5.39
C TRP A 98 1.01 6.05 -6.76
N GLY A 99 0.99 7.38 -6.81
CA GLY A 99 1.26 8.12 -8.04
C GLY A 99 2.68 7.88 -8.57
N MET A 100 3.68 7.88 -7.70
CA MET A 100 5.06 7.58 -8.08
C MET A 100 5.21 6.17 -8.68
N THR A 101 4.54 5.15 -8.14
CA THR A 101 4.61 3.81 -8.72
C THR A 101 4.10 3.76 -10.16
N VAL A 102 3.09 4.55 -10.53
CA VAL A 102 2.61 4.66 -11.92
C VAL A 102 3.73 5.16 -12.86
N LEU A 103 4.57 6.07 -12.37
CA LEU A 103 5.70 6.63 -13.12
C LEU A 103 6.83 5.61 -13.26
N TYR A 104 7.37 5.12 -12.15
CA TYR A 104 8.59 4.31 -12.17
C TYR A 104 8.38 2.88 -12.70
N ASP A 105 7.15 2.37 -12.65
CA ASP A 105 6.79 1.11 -13.28
C ASP A 105 6.83 1.15 -14.82
N LYS A 106 6.87 2.34 -15.41
CA LYS A 106 6.71 2.54 -16.86
C LYS A 106 7.94 3.06 -17.56
N GLY A 107 9.14 2.57 -17.22
CA GLY A 107 10.36 2.93 -17.96
C GLY A 107 10.43 4.45 -18.20
N ASP A 108 10.85 4.92 -19.38
CA ASP A 108 10.91 6.36 -19.72
C ASP A 108 9.56 7.10 -19.57
N TRP A 109 9.24 7.48 -18.32
CA TRP A 109 7.96 8.05 -17.94
C TRP A 109 7.91 9.54 -18.18
N VAL A 110 9.06 10.21 -18.25
CA VAL A 110 9.13 11.66 -18.52
C VAL A 110 8.56 11.95 -19.91
N SER A 111 8.91 11.15 -20.92
CA SER A 111 8.33 11.31 -22.26
C SER A 111 6.85 10.92 -22.34
N LYS A 112 6.39 10.02 -21.46
CA LYS A 112 5.03 9.45 -21.45
C LYS A 112 4.08 10.05 -20.42
N LEU A 113 4.51 11.07 -19.69
CA LEU A 113 3.84 11.56 -18.48
C LEU A 113 2.36 11.93 -18.70
N GLU A 114 2.04 12.63 -19.79
CA GLU A 114 0.66 12.97 -20.16
C GLU A 114 -0.21 11.72 -20.36
N THR A 115 0.29 10.75 -21.13
CA THR A 115 -0.41 9.48 -21.37
C THR A 115 -0.57 8.67 -20.09
N LEU A 116 0.45 8.63 -19.21
CA LEU A 116 0.36 7.95 -17.92
C LEU A 116 -0.71 8.58 -17.02
N ASN A 117 -0.82 9.91 -17.02
CA ASN A 117 -1.84 10.62 -16.27
C ASN A 117 -3.24 10.36 -16.80
N GLU A 118 -3.43 10.38 -18.12
CA GLU A 118 -4.69 10.03 -18.78
C GLU A 118 -5.09 8.58 -18.50
N ASP A 119 -4.16 7.63 -18.68
CA ASP A 119 -4.39 6.21 -18.43
C ASP A 119 -4.75 5.95 -16.97
N PHE A 120 -4.05 6.60 -16.03
CA PHE A 120 -4.36 6.49 -14.61
C PHE A 120 -5.75 7.05 -14.28
N CYS A 121 -6.08 8.24 -14.79
CA CYS A 121 -7.42 8.83 -14.62
C CYS A 121 -8.52 7.93 -15.18
N ASN A 122 -8.34 7.41 -16.39
CA ASN A 122 -9.29 6.49 -17.03
C ASN A 122 -9.46 5.21 -16.24
N ARG A 123 -8.36 4.65 -15.72
CA ARG A 123 -8.36 3.43 -14.90
C ARG A 123 -9.15 3.63 -13.60
N ILE A 124 -8.89 4.69 -12.85
CA ILE A 124 -9.59 4.92 -11.56
C ILE A 124 -11.05 5.38 -11.75
N ALA A 125 -11.37 6.01 -12.89
CA ALA A 125 -12.74 6.36 -13.25
C ALA A 125 -13.58 5.14 -13.66
N ASN A 126 -12.94 3.99 -13.92
CA ASN A 126 -13.64 2.76 -14.24
C ASN A 126 -14.48 2.29 -13.03
N PRO A 127 -15.82 2.16 -13.18
CA PRO A 127 -16.66 1.69 -12.09
C PRO A 127 -16.40 0.23 -11.74
N PHE A 128 -15.88 -0.58 -12.66
CA PHE A 128 -15.64 -2.00 -12.44
C PHE A 128 -14.44 -2.26 -11.52
N PHE A 129 -14.58 -3.24 -10.64
CA PHE A 129 -13.50 -3.77 -9.82
C PHE A 129 -13.62 -5.29 -9.74
N ASP A 130 -12.54 -6.00 -10.05
CA ASP A 130 -12.51 -7.47 -9.98
C ASP A 130 -12.33 -7.96 -8.54
N ALA A 131 -13.43 -7.91 -7.78
CA ALA A 131 -13.44 -8.33 -6.38
C ALA A 131 -13.14 -9.83 -6.20
N ALA A 132 -13.47 -10.65 -7.21
CA ALA A 132 -13.16 -12.08 -7.18
C ALA A 132 -11.65 -12.31 -7.27
N ASN A 133 -10.96 -11.65 -8.20
CA ASN A 133 -9.50 -11.70 -8.28
C ASN A 133 -8.85 -11.17 -6.99
N ALA A 134 -9.34 -10.05 -6.46
CA ALA A 134 -8.85 -9.49 -5.21
C ALA A 134 -8.96 -10.48 -4.03
N LEU A 135 -10.07 -11.22 -3.94
CA LEU A 135 -10.25 -12.26 -2.93
C LEU A 135 -9.29 -13.44 -3.15
N VAL A 136 -9.07 -13.87 -4.39
CA VAL A 136 -8.08 -14.89 -4.73
C VAL A 136 -6.69 -14.46 -4.26
N LYS A 137 -6.29 -13.21 -4.54
CA LYS A 137 -5.01 -12.65 -4.08
C LYS A 137 -4.88 -12.61 -2.57
N LEU A 138 -5.97 -12.28 -1.86
CA LEU A 138 -5.97 -12.31 -0.40
C LEU A 138 -5.82 -13.73 0.16
N ILE A 139 -6.49 -14.71 -0.44
CA ILE A 139 -6.39 -16.13 -0.06
C ILE A 139 -5.00 -16.70 -0.38
N GLU A 140 -4.36 -16.24 -1.46
CA GLU A 140 -2.97 -16.57 -1.75
C GLU A 140 -2.04 -15.99 -0.68
N ALA A 141 -2.19 -14.70 -0.36
CA ALA A 141 -1.40 -14.02 0.64
C ALA A 141 -1.52 -14.66 2.05
N SER A 142 -2.71 -15.14 2.43
CA SER A 142 -2.94 -15.75 3.75
C SER A 142 -2.23 -17.08 3.99
N LYS A 143 -1.64 -17.67 2.95
CA LYS A 143 -0.81 -18.89 3.04
C LYS A 143 0.64 -18.59 3.42
N HIS A 144 1.08 -17.34 3.35
CA HIS A 144 2.44 -16.94 3.73
C HIS A 144 2.55 -16.81 5.25
N GLU A 145 3.69 -17.23 5.80
CA GLU A 145 3.93 -17.21 7.26
C GLU A 145 3.96 -15.79 7.84
N ASP A 146 4.30 -14.80 7.02
CA ASP A 146 4.40 -13.39 7.37
C ASP A 146 3.17 -12.57 6.92
N TYR A 147 2.04 -13.25 6.67
CA TYR A 147 0.76 -12.62 6.40
C TYR A 147 0.40 -11.59 7.46
N SER A 148 -0.03 -10.41 7.00
CA SER A 148 -0.24 -9.24 7.83
C SER A 148 -1.44 -8.41 7.37
N MET A 149 -1.79 -7.39 8.15
CA MET A 149 -2.81 -6.42 7.74
C MET A 149 -2.43 -5.65 6.47
N THR A 150 -1.14 -5.58 6.12
CA THR A 150 -0.67 -4.99 4.86
C THR A 150 -1.18 -5.79 3.66
N ASP A 151 -1.25 -7.13 3.76
CA ASP A 151 -1.75 -7.99 2.69
C ASP A 151 -3.26 -7.78 2.48
N VAL A 152 -4.03 -7.65 3.58
CA VAL A 152 -5.44 -7.26 3.54
C VAL A 152 -5.60 -5.90 2.86
N TRP A 153 -4.81 -4.91 3.27
CA TRP A 153 -4.88 -3.55 2.74
C TRP A 153 -4.49 -3.48 1.26
N CYS A 154 -3.51 -4.28 0.81
CA CYS A 154 -3.16 -4.41 -0.60
C CYS A 154 -4.32 -5.00 -1.41
N ALA A 155 -4.82 -6.17 -1.02
CA ALA A 155 -5.88 -6.85 -1.77
C ALA A 155 -7.20 -6.06 -1.80
N THR A 156 -7.46 -5.24 -0.76
CA THR A 156 -8.68 -4.44 -0.64
C THR A 156 -8.44 -3.00 -1.04
N THR A 157 -8.04 -2.13 -0.10
CA THR A 157 -7.99 -0.67 -0.27
C THR A 157 -7.12 -0.23 -1.45
N ILE A 158 -5.90 -0.76 -1.58
CA ILE A 158 -4.99 -0.35 -2.67
C ILE A 158 -5.53 -0.84 -4.02
N ASN A 159 -5.78 -2.14 -4.14
CA ASN A 159 -6.29 -2.73 -5.38
C ASN A 159 -7.60 -2.07 -5.83
N MET A 160 -8.52 -1.80 -4.90
CA MET A 160 -9.78 -1.12 -5.19
C MET A 160 -9.58 0.35 -5.57
N SER A 161 -8.72 1.09 -4.86
CA SER A 161 -8.51 2.52 -5.11
C SER A 161 -7.77 2.79 -6.41
N LEU A 162 -6.78 1.95 -6.73
CA LEU A 162 -5.95 2.08 -7.93
C LEU A 162 -6.51 1.28 -9.12
N LYS A 163 -7.53 0.44 -8.88
CA LYS A 163 -8.12 -0.50 -9.84
C LYS A 163 -7.07 -1.39 -10.50
N GLU A 164 -6.08 -1.80 -9.71
CA GLU A 164 -4.93 -2.57 -10.17
C GLU A 164 -4.28 -3.30 -8.99
N TYR A 165 -4.06 -4.60 -9.16
CA TYR A 165 -3.16 -5.38 -8.33
C TYR A 165 -1.81 -5.46 -9.06
N ASN A 166 -0.91 -4.50 -8.80
CA ASN A 166 0.36 -4.42 -9.53
C ASN A 166 1.34 -5.48 -9.02
N GLU A 167 1.55 -6.52 -9.84
CA GLU A 167 2.42 -7.68 -9.54
C GLU A 167 3.91 -7.45 -9.85
N HIS A 168 4.29 -6.32 -10.44
CA HIS A 168 5.70 -6.01 -10.67
C HIS A 168 6.43 -5.78 -9.35
N THR A 169 7.76 -5.77 -9.41
CA THR A 169 8.64 -5.59 -8.25
C THR A 169 9.44 -4.30 -8.36
N MET A 170 9.80 -3.71 -7.21
CA MET A 170 10.54 -2.44 -7.18
C MET A 170 11.98 -2.60 -7.70
N SER A 171 12.60 -3.78 -7.52
CA SER A 171 13.93 -4.07 -8.09
C SER A 171 13.98 -4.01 -9.62
N SER A 172 12.84 -4.18 -10.30
CA SER A 172 12.75 -4.06 -11.76
C SER A 172 13.04 -2.64 -12.26
N TRP A 173 13.02 -1.64 -11.37
CA TRP A 173 13.23 -0.24 -11.71
C TRP A 173 14.70 0.17 -11.79
N SER A 174 15.66 -0.66 -11.36
CA SER A 174 17.10 -0.31 -11.40
C SER A 174 17.58 0.26 -12.76
N PRO A 175 17.21 -0.32 -13.92
CA PRO A 175 17.68 0.19 -15.22
C PRO A 175 17.21 1.60 -15.54
N ILE A 176 16.02 2.01 -15.07
CA ILE A 176 15.51 3.35 -15.28
C ILE A 176 16.14 4.34 -14.29
N VAL A 177 16.16 4.02 -13.01
CA VAL A 177 16.59 4.98 -11.99
C VAL A 177 18.09 5.24 -12.07
N GLU A 178 18.91 4.24 -12.38
CA GLU A 178 20.37 4.36 -12.36
C GLU A 178 20.95 5.17 -13.52
N ASN A 179 20.19 5.39 -14.60
CA ASN A 179 20.71 6.07 -15.78
C ASN A 179 20.61 7.61 -15.69
N GLY A 180 19.98 8.15 -14.64
CA GLY A 180 19.87 9.61 -14.40
C GLY A 180 18.88 10.35 -15.30
N SER A 181 18.13 9.65 -16.18
CA SER A 181 17.15 10.28 -17.08
C SER A 181 15.91 10.77 -16.33
N VAL A 182 15.67 10.24 -15.13
CA VAL A 182 14.56 10.61 -14.25
C VAL A 182 15.10 10.97 -12.86
N PRO A 183 14.41 11.81 -12.07
CA PRO A 183 14.78 12.01 -10.67
C PRO A 183 14.80 10.68 -9.90
N TYR A 184 15.68 10.53 -8.93
CA TYR A 184 15.77 9.30 -8.14
C TYR A 184 14.61 9.20 -7.13
N PRO A 185 13.89 8.07 -7.05
CA PRO A 185 12.76 7.93 -6.14
C PRO A 185 13.17 7.52 -4.72
N SER A 186 12.50 8.09 -3.72
CA SER A 186 12.49 7.57 -2.34
C SER A 186 11.07 7.50 -1.80
N PHE A 187 10.76 6.38 -1.15
CA PHE A 187 9.45 6.09 -0.59
C PHE A 187 9.59 5.87 0.91
N SER A 188 8.70 6.46 1.70
CA SER A 188 8.75 6.36 3.16
C SER A 188 7.52 5.66 3.76
N ALA A 189 7.79 4.80 4.74
CA ALA A 189 6.83 4.24 5.69
C ALA A 189 7.26 4.57 7.13
N VAL A 190 6.34 4.37 8.08
CA VAL A 190 6.59 4.55 9.51
C VAL A 190 6.48 3.22 10.24
N ASP A 191 7.49 2.89 11.03
CA ASP A 191 7.45 1.77 11.95
C ASP A 191 6.64 2.14 13.19
N ILE A 192 5.44 1.56 13.30
CA ILE A 192 4.51 1.83 14.39
C ILE A 192 5.04 1.37 15.75
N MET A 193 5.90 0.34 15.79
CA MET A 193 6.47 -0.17 17.04
C MET A 193 7.52 0.79 17.58
N ARG A 194 8.28 1.45 16.69
CA ARG A 194 9.21 2.51 17.08
C ARG A 194 8.48 3.81 17.44
N LEU A 195 7.45 4.17 16.68
CA LEU A 195 6.63 5.35 16.96
C LEU A 195 5.94 5.28 18.33
N ARG A 196 5.46 4.09 18.77
CA ARG A 196 4.86 3.91 20.11
C ARG A 196 5.75 4.38 21.26
N ASN A 197 7.06 4.33 21.08
CA ASN A 197 8.04 4.74 22.08
C ASN A 197 8.72 6.07 21.74
N SER A 198 8.21 6.79 20.73
CA SER A 198 8.84 8.00 20.23
C SER A 198 7.82 9.00 19.68
N THR A 199 8.26 9.89 18.79
CA THR A 199 7.45 10.95 18.18
C THR A 199 7.76 11.03 16.69
N PHE A 200 6.89 11.67 15.91
CA PHE A 200 7.11 11.86 14.46
C PHE A 200 8.36 12.68 14.11
N THR A 201 8.97 13.35 15.09
CA THR A 201 10.24 14.07 14.91
C THR A 201 11.48 13.19 15.10
N ASP A 202 11.30 11.95 15.55
CA ASP A 202 12.41 11.00 15.68
C ASP A 202 12.70 10.34 14.33
N PRO A 203 13.90 10.52 13.77
CA PRO A 203 14.26 9.93 12.48
C PRO A 203 14.25 8.39 12.51
N ASP A 204 14.48 7.76 13.68
CA ASP A 204 14.66 6.30 13.77
C ASP A 204 13.35 5.52 13.53
N ILE A 205 12.19 6.20 13.46
CA ILE A 205 10.90 5.57 13.16
C ILE A 205 10.67 5.36 11.66
N TYR A 206 11.42 6.08 10.81
CA TYR A 206 11.17 6.07 9.38
C TYR A 206 11.87 4.88 8.73
N PHE A 207 11.06 4.14 7.96
CA PHE A 207 11.54 3.11 7.07
C PHE A 207 11.52 3.67 5.65
N GLU A 208 12.63 3.52 4.94
CA GLU A 208 12.85 4.05 3.61
C GLU A 208 13.01 2.90 2.61
N ASN A 209 12.33 3.04 1.48
CA ASN A 209 12.50 2.20 0.31
C ASN A 209 13.07 3.08 -0.81
N THR A 210 14.27 2.75 -1.26
CA THR A 210 14.93 3.28 -2.45
C THR A 210 15.25 2.13 -3.41
N VAL A 211 15.81 2.42 -4.58
CA VAL A 211 16.20 1.39 -5.54
C VAL A 211 17.73 1.28 -5.56
N PRO A 212 18.35 0.29 -4.89
CA PRO A 212 17.79 -1.02 -4.57
C PRO A 212 17.68 -1.33 -3.06
N TRP A 213 17.59 -0.36 -2.16
CA TRP A 213 17.65 -0.61 -0.71
C TRP A 213 16.33 -0.37 0.02
N SER A 214 16.07 -1.16 1.05
CA SER A 214 14.92 -1.03 1.94
C SER A 214 15.39 -1.13 3.39
N GLY A 215 15.17 -0.12 4.22
CA GLY A 215 15.78 -0.09 5.55
C GLY A 215 15.41 1.12 6.40
N TYR A 216 16.16 1.30 7.49
CA TYR A 216 15.93 2.39 8.43
C TYR A 216 16.98 3.49 8.25
N SER A 217 16.54 4.67 7.86
CA SER A 217 17.38 5.86 7.72
C SER A 217 17.37 6.66 9.03
N PRO A 218 18.46 7.36 9.44
CA PRO A 218 19.76 7.45 8.76
C PRO A 218 20.81 6.44 9.25
N ASN A 219 20.59 5.75 10.37
CA ASN A 219 21.62 4.93 11.04
C ASN A 219 21.28 3.44 11.15
N GLY A 220 20.22 2.98 10.50
CA GLY A 220 19.76 1.60 10.59
C GLY A 220 20.24 0.73 9.43
N PRO A 221 20.03 -0.59 9.54
CA PRO A 221 20.38 -1.52 8.49
C PRO A 221 19.47 -1.34 7.28
N PHE A 222 20.05 -1.50 6.09
CA PHE A 222 19.34 -1.64 4.84
C PHE A 222 19.48 -3.06 4.30
N VAL A 223 18.43 -3.58 3.68
CA VAL A 223 18.51 -4.80 2.87
C VAL A 223 18.34 -4.45 1.42
N THR A 224 18.93 -5.24 0.52
CA THR A 224 18.58 -5.13 -0.89
C THR A 224 17.10 -5.48 -1.06
N THR A 225 16.32 -4.63 -1.75
CA THR A 225 14.86 -4.71 -1.87
C THR A 225 14.36 -6.07 -2.36
N SER A 226 15.12 -6.76 -3.21
CA SER A 226 14.78 -8.12 -3.66
C SER A 226 14.82 -9.21 -2.57
N TYR A 227 15.34 -8.87 -1.38
CA TYR A 227 15.31 -9.69 -0.18
C TYR A 227 14.42 -9.09 0.92
N PHE A 228 13.65 -8.02 0.61
CA PHE A 228 12.69 -7.49 1.56
C PHE A 228 11.67 -8.58 1.96
N ARG A 229 11.24 -8.61 3.23
CA ARG A 229 10.49 -9.70 3.91
C ARG A 229 11.24 -11.02 4.16
N SER A 230 12.45 -11.20 3.65
CA SER A 230 13.27 -12.35 4.01
C SER A 230 13.68 -12.33 5.49
N SER A 231 14.01 -13.50 6.05
CA SER A 231 14.48 -13.63 7.43
C SER A 231 16.01 -13.57 7.52
N PHE A 232 16.52 -12.85 8.52
CA PHE A 232 17.95 -12.65 8.74
C PHE A 232 18.34 -12.91 10.20
N GLU A 233 19.55 -13.45 10.40
CA GLU A 233 20.17 -13.65 11.72
C GLU A 233 21.61 -13.16 11.65
N ASP A 234 22.01 -12.27 12.56
CA ASP A 234 23.34 -11.64 12.58
C ASP A 234 23.80 -11.02 11.25
N GLY A 235 22.84 -10.59 10.43
CA GLY A 235 23.07 -9.99 9.12
C GLY A 235 23.10 -10.99 7.96
N ASP A 236 23.05 -12.30 8.23
CA ASP A 236 23.03 -13.35 7.21
C ASP A 236 21.61 -13.79 6.88
N LEU A 237 21.40 -14.16 5.60
CA LEU A 237 20.11 -14.62 5.10
C LEU A 237 19.81 -16.05 5.61
N VAL A 238 18.76 -16.20 6.41
CA VAL A 238 18.32 -17.48 6.96
C VAL A 238 17.25 -18.11 6.07
N LYS A 239 16.28 -17.32 5.64
CA LYS A 239 15.17 -17.76 4.79
C LYS A 239 14.89 -16.69 3.75
N ARG A 240 14.98 -17.07 2.49
CA ARG A 240 14.60 -16.20 1.37
C ARG A 240 13.10 -16.26 1.17
N GLU A 241 12.49 -15.09 1.06
CA GLU A 241 11.13 -14.89 0.57
C GLU A 241 11.18 -14.24 -0.82
N ASP A 242 10.07 -14.33 -1.57
CA ASP A 242 9.92 -13.60 -2.82
C ASP A 242 9.82 -12.09 -2.56
N GLU A 243 10.35 -11.29 -3.51
CA GLU A 243 10.26 -9.84 -3.40
C GLU A 243 8.79 -9.39 -3.41
N PRO A 244 8.38 -8.48 -2.50
CA PRO A 244 7.02 -7.98 -2.49
C PRO A 244 6.67 -7.25 -3.78
N ASN A 245 5.47 -7.50 -4.27
CA ASN A 245 4.94 -6.76 -5.40
C ASN A 245 4.62 -5.30 -5.05
N LEU A 246 4.44 -4.46 -6.07
CA LEU A 246 4.16 -3.05 -5.91
C LEU A 246 2.83 -2.78 -5.19
N CYS A 247 1.80 -3.62 -5.35
CA CYS A 247 0.57 -3.49 -4.56
C CYS A 247 0.85 -3.60 -3.05
N TYR A 248 1.67 -4.57 -2.64
CA TYR A 248 2.07 -4.73 -1.26
C TYR A 248 2.87 -3.52 -0.75
N LEU A 249 3.82 -3.02 -1.54
CA LEU A 249 4.60 -1.83 -1.17
C LEU A 249 3.74 -0.56 -1.09
N GLN A 250 2.82 -0.36 -2.03
CA GLN A 250 1.82 0.72 -1.96
C GLN A 250 0.95 0.62 -0.70
N ALA A 251 0.60 -0.61 -0.28
CA ALA A 251 -0.10 -0.84 0.97
C ALA A 251 0.77 -0.50 2.17
N LEU A 252 2.02 -0.95 2.20
CA LEU A 252 2.99 -0.65 3.25
C LEU A 252 3.15 0.87 3.44
N TRP A 253 3.42 1.61 2.35
CA TRP A 253 3.57 3.06 2.37
C TRP A 253 2.26 3.80 2.67
N GLY A 254 1.11 3.22 2.30
CA GLY A 254 -0.24 3.77 2.45
C GLY A 254 -1.01 3.32 3.69
N SER A 255 -0.38 2.59 4.62
CA SER A 255 -1.03 1.86 5.71
C SER A 255 -1.39 2.70 6.95
N VAL A 256 -1.35 4.04 6.88
CA VAL A 256 -1.57 4.91 8.06
C VAL A 256 -2.92 4.67 8.76
N PHE A 257 -3.93 4.21 8.03
CA PHE A 257 -5.25 3.85 8.58
C PHE A 257 -5.38 2.36 8.92
N ALA A 258 -4.48 1.49 8.43
CA ALA A 258 -4.54 0.04 8.58
C ALA A 258 -4.25 -0.48 10.00
N ASN A 259 -4.02 0.42 10.97
CA ASN A 259 -3.87 0.10 12.39
C ASN A 259 -5.05 0.60 13.25
N LYS A 260 -6.10 1.16 12.63
CA LYS A 260 -7.32 1.58 13.32
C LYS A 260 -8.41 0.51 13.09
N PRO A 261 -8.94 -0.14 14.15
CA PRO A 261 -9.99 -1.16 14.01
C PRO A 261 -11.17 -0.71 13.15
N GLU A 262 -11.63 0.53 13.33
CA GLU A 262 -12.71 1.12 12.53
C GLU A 262 -12.37 1.18 11.04
N ALA A 263 -11.18 1.65 10.68
CA ALA A 263 -10.77 1.77 9.29
C ALA A 263 -10.62 0.40 8.62
N ILE A 264 -10.19 -0.61 9.38
CA ILE A 264 -10.13 -2.00 8.93
C ILE A 264 -11.54 -2.54 8.69
N ALA A 265 -12.44 -2.39 9.67
CA ALA A 265 -13.84 -2.83 9.56
C ALA A 265 -14.53 -2.17 8.35
N ASN A 266 -14.30 -0.88 8.14
CA ASN A 266 -14.83 -0.13 7.02
C ASN A 266 -14.28 -0.58 5.67
N ALA A 267 -12.96 -0.80 5.57
CA ALA A 267 -12.33 -1.29 4.35
C ALA A 267 -12.86 -2.68 3.97
N LEU A 268 -12.99 -3.58 4.95
CA LEU A 268 -13.54 -4.92 4.75
C LEU A 268 -15.03 -4.89 4.43
N GLY A 269 -15.79 -3.98 5.03
CA GLY A 269 -17.20 -3.76 4.71
C GLY A 269 -17.41 -3.28 3.28
N ALA A 270 -16.63 -2.30 2.84
CA ALA A 270 -16.66 -1.83 1.46
C ALA A 270 -16.25 -2.95 0.50
N PHE A 271 -15.18 -3.69 0.80
CA PHE A 271 -14.75 -4.84 0.02
C PHE A 271 -15.83 -5.91 -0.07
N ALA A 272 -16.54 -6.15 1.04
CA ALA A 272 -17.63 -7.10 1.09
C ALA A 272 -18.76 -6.75 0.13
N LEU A 273 -19.21 -5.49 0.16
CA LEU A 273 -20.28 -5.01 -0.70
C LEU A 273 -19.94 -5.19 -2.18
N VAL A 274 -18.69 -4.96 -2.59
CA VAL A 274 -18.28 -5.12 -4.00
C VAL A 274 -18.19 -6.59 -4.43
N ILE A 275 -17.87 -7.52 -3.52
CA ILE A 275 -17.95 -8.95 -3.81
C ILE A 275 -19.40 -9.36 -4.09
N ILE A 276 -20.35 -8.82 -3.33
CA ILE A 276 -21.73 -9.32 -3.35
C ILE A 276 -22.59 -8.62 -4.40
N ASP A 277 -22.32 -7.35 -4.70
CA ASP A 277 -22.91 -6.64 -5.82
C ASP A 277 -21.82 -6.01 -6.71
N PRO A 278 -21.20 -6.82 -7.61
CA PRO A 278 -20.13 -6.36 -8.50
C PRO A 278 -20.57 -5.25 -9.47
N ASN A 279 -21.89 -5.07 -9.65
CA ASN A 279 -22.48 -4.08 -10.55
C ASN A 279 -23.11 -2.90 -9.79
N GLY A 280 -23.02 -2.88 -8.46
CA GLY A 280 -23.57 -1.83 -7.61
C GLY A 280 -22.79 -0.52 -7.71
N ASN A 281 -23.48 0.62 -7.67
CA ASN A 281 -22.85 1.94 -7.72
C ASN A 281 -22.04 2.19 -6.42
N ILE A 282 -20.71 2.08 -6.52
CA ILE A 282 -19.73 2.14 -5.41
C ILE A 282 -19.56 3.57 -4.82
N ALA A 283 -20.32 4.56 -5.30
CA ALA A 283 -20.10 5.98 -5.00
C ALA A 283 -20.60 6.47 -3.62
N ALA A 284 -21.30 5.62 -2.85
CA ALA A 284 -21.98 6.04 -1.63
C ALA A 284 -21.28 5.73 -0.27
N PRO A 285 -20.44 4.68 -0.07
CA PRO A 285 -20.09 4.28 1.31
C PRO A 285 -18.88 5.02 1.92
N LEU A 286 -18.09 5.76 1.15
CA LEU A 286 -16.80 6.30 1.63
C LEU A 286 -16.91 7.66 2.36
N ALA A 287 -18.12 8.22 2.49
CA ALA A 287 -18.31 9.62 2.86
C ALA A 287 -18.57 9.91 4.35
N ASP A 288 -18.91 8.92 5.18
CA ASP A 288 -19.20 9.21 6.60
C ASP A 288 -18.99 7.95 7.46
N MET A 289 -17.94 7.93 8.29
CA MET A 289 -17.61 6.75 9.10
C MET A 289 -17.08 7.17 10.48
N SER A 290 -17.95 7.04 11.49
CA SER A 290 -17.65 7.14 12.93
C SER A 290 -18.17 5.90 13.67
N LEU A 291 -17.29 5.23 14.43
CA LEU A 291 -17.44 4.24 15.53
C LEU A 291 -18.81 3.66 15.96
N LEU A 292 -18.81 2.41 16.47
CA LEU A 292 -19.36 2.09 17.82
C LEU A 292 -18.86 0.75 18.44
N PRO A 293 -18.65 0.71 19.78
CA PRO A 293 -18.31 -0.46 20.63
C PRO A 293 -19.48 -0.92 21.54
N ASP A 294 -19.83 -2.21 21.64
CA ASP A 294 -20.85 -2.65 22.63
C ASP A 294 -20.80 -4.10 23.18
N GLY A 295 -19.72 -4.86 22.98
CA GLY A 295 -19.42 -6.01 23.85
C GLY A 295 -20.42 -7.19 23.80
N THR A 296 -21.00 -7.49 22.64
CA THR A 296 -21.77 -8.73 22.43
C THR A 296 -20.87 -9.96 22.38
N ALA A 297 -21.32 -11.08 22.95
CA ALA A 297 -20.58 -12.34 22.90
C ALA A 297 -20.61 -12.93 21.48
N LEU A 298 -19.43 -13.08 20.87
CA LEU A 298 -19.24 -13.44 19.45
C LEU A 298 -19.51 -14.93 19.14
N ASP A 299 -19.18 -15.85 20.03
CA ASP A 299 -19.19 -17.30 19.76
C ASP A 299 -20.59 -17.87 19.39
N PRO A 300 -21.69 -17.49 20.07
CA PRO A 300 -23.03 -17.98 19.71
C PRO A 300 -23.53 -17.42 18.37
N LEU A 301 -23.08 -16.22 18.00
CA LEU A 301 -23.45 -15.56 16.74
C LEU A 301 -22.73 -16.20 15.55
N LEU A 302 -21.43 -16.50 15.70
CA LEU A 302 -20.65 -17.23 14.69
C LEU A 302 -21.16 -18.65 14.48
N ALA A 303 -21.63 -19.33 15.53
CA ALA A 303 -22.22 -20.66 15.42
C ALA A 303 -23.53 -20.66 14.61
N LYS A 304 -24.40 -19.67 14.85
CA LYS A 304 -25.64 -19.47 14.07
C LYS A 304 -25.36 -19.07 12.63
N LEU A 305 -24.35 -18.24 12.41
CA LEU A 305 -23.97 -17.81 11.07
C LEU A 305 -23.44 -18.97 10.22
N ASN A 306 -22.66 -19.89 10.79
CA ASN A 306 -22.20 -21.06 10.05
C ASN A 306 -23.32 -22.07 9.76
N SER A 307 -24.40 -22.08 10.55
CA SER A 307 -25.50 -23.02 10.33
C SER A 307 -26.37 -22.65 9.12
N ILE A 308 -26.46 -21.37 8.73
CA ILE A 308 -27.36 -20.94 7.63
C ILE A 308 -27.02 -21.58 6.27
N LEU A 309 -25.79 -22.05 6.08
CA LEU A 309 -25.36 -22.79 4.89
C LEU A 309 -26.08 -24.14 4.72
N TYR A 310 -26.66 -24.65 5.81
CA TYR A 310 -27.28 -25.96 5.89
C TYR A 310 -28.78 -25.89 6.21
N LEU A 311 -29.34 -24.68 6.33
CA LEU A 311 -30.75 -24.47 6.63
C LEU A 311 -31.55 -24.14 5.38
N GLU A 312 -32.84 -24.49 5.38
CA GLU A 312 -33.78 -24.21 4.30
C GLU A 312 -35.11 -23.69 4.83
N GLY A 313 -35.89 -23.02 3.98
CA GLY A 313 -37.27 -22.60 4.28
C GLY A 313 -37.38 -21.65 5.47
N ASP A 314 -38.37 -21.88 6.33
CA ASP A 314 -38.72 -20.99 7.45
C ASP A 314 -37.66 -20.95 8.56
N GLU A 315 -36.90 -22.03 8.74
CA GLU A 315 -35.82 -22.13 9.72
C GLU A 315 -34.62 -21.25 9.34
N LEU A 316 -34.28 -21.23 8.06
CA LEU A 316 -33.29 -20.31 7.50
C LEU A 316 -33.74 -18.85 7.65
N ASN A 317 -34.98 -18.54 7.26
CA ASN A 317 -35.51 -17.17 7.34
C ASN A 317 -35.55 -16.65 8.77
N SER A 318 -35.99 -17.47 9.73
CA SER A 318 -36.00 -17.10 11.14
C SER A 318 -34.58 -16.90 11.70
N THR A 319 -33.62 -17.74 11.30
CA THR A 319 -32.21 -17.60 11.72
C THR A 319 -31.56 -16.34 11.15
N LEU A 320 -31.80 -16.02 9.88
CA LEU A 320 -31.31 -14.78 9.25
C LEU A 320 -31.86 -13.52 9.94
N GLN A 321 -33.16 -13.52 10.27
CA GLN A 321 -33.79 -12.42 11.01
C GLN A 321 -33.27 -12.31 12.44
N ASP A 322 -33.01 -13.44 13.11
CA ASP A 322 -32.42 -13.47 14.44
C ASP A 322 -30.99 -12.93 14.44
N ILE A 323 -30.17 -13.29 13.44
CA ILE A 323 -28.82 -12.72 13.26
C ILE A 323 -28.92 -11.20 13.02
N LEU A 324 -29.81 -10.74 12.14
CA LEU A 324 -30.02 -9.31 11.88
C LEU A 324 -30.41 -8.52 13.14
N ASN A 325 -31.25 -9.09 14.00
CA ASN A 325 -31.68 -8.47 15.25
C ASN A 325 -30.60 -8.55 16.36
N THR A 326 -29.66 -9.48 16.26
CA THR A 326 -28.59 -9.70 17.25
C THR A 326 -27.32 -8.93 16.90
N THR A 327 -27.07 -8.67 15.61
CA THR A 327 -25.97 -7.80 15.16
C THR A 327 -26.20 -6.39 15.71
N PRO A 328 -25.34 -5.88 16.60
CA PRO A 328 -25.63 -4.68 17.38
C PRO A 328 -25.89 -3.45 16.50
N GLY A 329 -26.99 -2.75 16.84
CA GLY A 329 -27.61 -1.70 16.05
C GLY A 329 -26.75 -0.45 15.91
N ASN A 330 -26.04 -0.38 14.78
CA ASN A 330 -25.70 0.89 14.16
C ASN A 330 -25.78 0.66 12.64
N GLU A 331 -26.70 1.34 11.94
CA GLU A 331 -26.86 1.19 10.48
C GLU A 331 -25.57 1.52 9.70
N ASP A 332 -24.62 2.16 10.38
CA ASP A 332 -23.30 2.55 9.91
C ASP A 332 -22.25 1.41 9.99
N LYS A 333 -22.54 0.27 10.63
CA LYS A 333 -21.60 -0.87 10.73
C LYS A 333 -21.59 -1.75 9.48
N ALA A 334 -20.40 -2.24 9.12
CA ALA A 334 -20.20 -3.10 7.96
C ALA A 334 -20.90 -4.46 8.13
N SER A 335 -20.82 -5.06 9.31
CA SER A 335 -21.49 -6.32 9.63
C SER A 335 -23.01 -6.24 9.50
N TYR A 336 -23.63 -5.12 9.91
CA TYR A 336 -25.08 -4.89 9.80
C TYR A 336 -25.53 -4.83 8.33
N ASN A 337 -24.83 -4.06 7.50
CA ASN A 337 -25.15 -3.92 6.08
C ASN A 337 -24.98 -5.25 5.32
N VAL A 338 -23.93 -6.01 5.62
CA VAL A 338 -23.73 -7.35 5.05
C VAL A 338 -24.82 -8.32 5.54
N THR A 339 -25.21 -8.28 6.82
CA THR A 339 -26.29 -9.12 7.37
C THR A 339 -27.64 -8.85 6.68
N LYS A 340 -27.99 -7.58 6.50
CA LYS A 340 -29.22 -7.16 5.81
C LYS A 340 -29.24 -7.66 4.36
N MET A 341 -28.10 -7.55 3.68
CA MET A 341 -27.95 -7.97 2.29
C MET A 341 -28.00 -9.50 2.14
N ILE A 342 -27.35 -10.26 3.03
CA ILE A 342 -27.48 -11.74 3.09
C ILE A 342 -28.94 -12.10 3.25
N THR A 343 -29.64 -11.48 4.22
CA THR A 343 -31.06 -11.73 4.49
C THR A 343 -31.95 -11.44 3.29
N SER A 344 -31.60 -10.44 2.47
CA SER A 344 -32.43 -9.98 1.34
C SER A 344 -32.17 -10.75 0.04
N ASN A 345 -30.99 -11.35 -0.12
CA ASN A 345 -30.54 -11.94 -1.39
C ASN A 345 -30.15 -13.43 -1.27
N TRP A 346 -30.28 -14.05 -0.10
CA TRP A 346 -29.80 -15.42 0.13
C TRP A 346 -30.24 -16.45 -0.93
N PHE A 347 -31.49 -16.36 -1.38
CA PHE A 347 -32.06 -17.29 -2.36
C PHE A 347 -31.60 -17.04 -3.80
N THR A 348 -30.97 -15.90 -4.09
CA THR A 348 -30.41 -15.59 -5.41
C THR A 348 -28.93 -15.96 -5.53
N PHE A 349 -28.26 -16.24 -4.40
CA PHE A 349 -26.84 -16.63 -4.38
C PHE A 349 -26.62 -18.07 -4.81
N ASP A 350 -25.55 -18.31 -5.57
CA ASP A 350 -25.00 -19.65 -5.76
C ASP A 350 -24.25 -20.14 -4.51
N ASN A 351 -23.88 -21.42 -4.48
CA ASN A 351 -23.26 -22.03 -3.30
C ASN A 351 -21.88 -21.43 -2.96
N ALA A 352 -21.14 -20.96 -3.96
CA ALA A 352 -19.84 -20.32 -3.73
C ALA A 352 -20.04 -18.94 -3.08
N THR A 353 -20.99 -18.16 -3.58
CA THR A 353 -21.37 -16.83 -3.08
C THR A 353 -21.91 -16.92 -1.65
N LYS A 354 -22.71 -17.95 -1.33
CA LYS A 354 -23.18 -18.20 0.05
C LYS A 354 -22.03 -18.45 1.03
N GLN A 355 -21.07 -19.28 0.66
CA GLN A 355 -19.88 -19.57 1.46
C GLN A 355 -19.03 -18.31 1.70
N ILE A 356 -18.83 -17.52 0.65
CA ILE A 356 -18.09 -16.26 0.72
C ILE A 356 -18.81 -15.27 1.64
N ALA A 357 -20.12 -15.08 1.47
CA ALA A 357 -20.90 -14.15 2.28
C ALA A 357 -20.89 -14.52 3.78
N VAL A 358 -20.98 -15.80 4.11
CA VAL A 358 -20.91 -16.31 5.50
C VAL A 358 -19.52 -16.11 6.11
N THR A 359 -18.46 -16.41 5.36
CA THR A 359 -17.06 -16.24 5.79
C THR A 359 -16.76 -14.77 6.06
N LEU A 360 -17.26 -13.90 5.19
CA LEU A 360 -17.08 -12.47 5.25
C LEU A 360 -17.82 -11.83 6.41
N LEU A 361 -19.09 -12.17 6.63
CA LEU A 361 -19.85 -11.70 7.79
C LEU A 361 -19.22 -12.20 9.11
N SER A 362 -18.73 -13.44 9.13
CA SER A 362 -18.00 -13.99 10.29
C SER A 362 -16.74 -13.19 10.59
N THR A 363 -16.00 -12.82 9.55
CA THR A 363 -14.78 -12.01 9.65
C THR A 363 -15.10 -10.60 10.15
N LEU A 364 -16.12 -9.95 9.59
CA LEU A 364 -16.56 -8.61 10.00
C LEU A 364 -17.03 -8.59 11.46
N LEU A 365 -17.86 -9.54 11.88
CA LEU A 365 -18.32 -9.66 13.27
C LEU A 365 -17.15 -9.88 14.24
N THR A 366 -16.15 -10.67 13.84
CA THR A 366 -14.96 -10.90 14.66
C THR A 366 -14.10 -9.64 14.79
N LEU A 367 -14.01 -8.83 13.74
CA LEU A 367 -13.20 -7.62 13.76
C LEU A 367 -13.89 -6.44 14.44
N GLU A 368 -15.22 -6.34 14.35
CA GLU A 368 -16.01 -5.32 15.04
C GLU A 368 -16.24 -5.61 16.53
N SER A 369 -15.89 -6.81 17.00
CA SER A 369 -15.99 -7.22 18.42
C SER A 369 -14.66 -7.14 19.19
N ILE A 370 -13.58 -6.74 18.52
CA ILE A 370 -12.25 -6.40 19.09
C ILE A 370 -12.16 -4.90 19.25
#